data_AF-A0A7V4MPA4-F1
#
_entry.id   AF-A0A7V4MPA4-F1
#
_cell.length_a   1.000
_cell.length_b   1.000
_cell.length_c   1.000
_cell.angle_alpha   90.00
_cell.angle_beta   90.00
_cell.angle_gamma   90.00
#
_symmetry.space_group_name_H-M   'P 1'
#
loop_
_entity.id
_entity.type
_entity.pdbx_description
1 polymer ?
#
loop_
_entity_poly.entity_id
_entity_poly.type
_entity_poly.pdbx_seq_one_letter_code
_entity_poly.pdbx_strand_id
1 'polypeptide(L)'
;MSSSPRVVLTGGGTGGHIYPALAIAESLRIVYPQPAIHYLGGTSGPEATIVPAEGLPFTALTTRKVRRLASPDTLFAALALVKGYAQARR
;
A
#
# COMPACT_ATOMS: atom_id res chain seq x y z
N MET A 1 -23.32 -17.43 -7.99
CA MET A 1 -22.83 -16.05 -7.82
C MET A 1 -21.40 -16.16 -7.30
N SER A 2 -20.41 -15.71 -8.06
CA SER A 2 -19.00 -15.74 -7.60
C SER A 2 -18.85 -14.77 -6.44
N SER A 3 -18.24 -15.23 -5.34
CA SER A 3 -18.01 -14.41 -4.14
C SER A 3 -17.18 -13.16 -4.48
N SER A 4 -17.59 -12.00 -3.97
CA SER A 4 -16.85 -10.75 -4.17
C SER A 4 -15.43 -10.86 -3.60
N PRO A 5 -14.39 -10.53 -4.37
CA PRO A 5 -13.02 -10.73 -3.96
C PRO A 5 -12.62 -9.73 -2.87
N ARG A 6 -11.70 -10.17 -2.00
CA ARG A 6 -10.97 -9.31 -1.07
C ARG A 6 -9.58 -9.08 -1.63
N VAL A 7 -9.25 -7.83 -1.96
CA VAL A 7 -8.02 -7.48 -2.67
C VAL A 7 -7.27 -6.43 -1.88
N VAL A 8 -5.99 -6.71 -1.64
CA VAL A 8 -5.06 -5.73 -1.08
C VAL A 8 -4.16 -5.24 -2.20
N LEU A 9 -4.18 -3.93 -2.42
CA LEU A 9 -3.29 -3.25 -3.34
C LEU A 9 -2.16 -2.61 -2.55
N THR A 10 -0.97 -2.58 -3.14
CA THR A 10 0.18 -1.92 -2.54
C THR A 10 1.02 -1.26 -3.61
N GLY A 11 1.70 -0.20 -3.23
CA GLY A 11 2.56 0.58 -4.09
C GLY A 11 3.08 1.79 -3.34
N GLY A 12 3.88 2.62 -4.02
CA GLY A 12 4.41 3.84 -3.44
C GLY A 12 5.72 4.27 -4.07
N GLY A 13 6.33 5.33 -3.53
CA GLY A 13 7.59 5.88 -4.02
C GLY A 13 7.38 7.17 -4.80
N THR A 14 7.64 7.18 -6.12
CA THR A 14 7.49 8.37 -6.99
C THR A 14 6.14 8.45 -7.70
N GLY A 15 5.20 7.57 -7.36
CA GLY A 15 3.84 7.55 -7.92
C GLY A 15 3.61 6.65 -9.12
N GLY A 16 4.65 6.16 -9.80
CA GLY A 16 4.51 5.34 -11.02
C GLY A 16 3.72 4.03 -10.85
N HIS A 17 3.60 3.51 -9.62
CA HIS A 17 2.82 2.29 -9.31
C HIS A 17 1.44 2.60 -8.68
N ILE A 18 1.15 3.86 -8.36
CA ILE A 18 -0.13 4.24 -7.75
C ILE A 18 -1.23 4.14 -8.80
N TYR A 19 -1.06 4.83 -9.92
CA TYR A 19 -2.09 4.89 -10.97
C TYR A 19 -2.43 3.52 -11.60
N PRO A 20 -1.46 2.64 -11.89
CA PRO A 20 -1.79 1.27 -12.31
C PRO A 20 -2.62 0.51 -11.28
N ALA A 21 -2.31 0.65 -9.99
CA ALA A 21 -3.07 0.02 -8.93
C ALA A 21 -4.52 0.59 -8.82
N LEU A 22 -4.68 1.90 -9.01
CA LEU A 22 -6.01 2.53 -9.08
C LEU A 22 -6.84 1.99 -10.26
N ALA A 23 -6.23 1.87 -11.45
CA ALA A 23 -6.90 1.32 -12.62
C ALA A 23 -7.36 -0.13 -12.42
N ILE A 24 -6.56 -0.94 -11.71
CA ILE A 24 -6.96 -2.30 -11.30
C ILE A 24 -8.14 -2.23 -10.32
N ALA A 25 -8.10 -1.34 -9.33
CA ALA A 25 -9.20 -1.18 -8.37
C ALA A 25 -10.53 -0.82 -9.04
N GLU A 26 -10.48 0.09 -10.02
CA GLU A 26 -11.64 0.49 -10.81
C GLU A 26 -12.17 -0.68 -11.65
N SER A 27 -11.28 -1.40 -12.33
CA SER A 27 -11.65 -2.58 -13.12
C SER A 27 -12.34 -3.65 -12.25
N LEU A 28 -11.86 -3.87 -11.03
CA LEU A 28 -12.48 -4.80 -10.08
C LEU A 28 -13.88 -4.35 -9.66
N ARG A 29 -14.11 -3.04 -9.45
CA ARG A 29 -15.43 -2.48 -9.13
C ARG A 29 -16.44 -2.65 -10.28
N ILE A 30 -15.97 -2.73 -11.53
CA ILE A 30 -16.81 -3.00 -12.70
C ILE A 30 -17.18 -4.49 -12.80
N VAL A 31 -16.22 -5.39 -12.57
CA VAL A 31 -16.41 -6.83 -12.80
C VAL A 31 -17.15 -7.52 -11.64
N TYR A 32 -16.97 -7.06 -10.41
CA TYR A 32 -17.52 -7.70 -9.22
C TYR A 32 -18.55 -6.82 -8.51
N PRO A 33 -19.66 -7.40 -8.01
CA PRO A 33 -20.55 -6.67 -7.12
C PRO A 33 -19.87 -6.43 -5.77
N GLN A 34 -19.54 -5.18 -5.45
CA GLN A 34 -18.97 -4.76 -4.15
C GLN A 34 -17.67 -5.51 -3.76
N PRO A 35 -16.58 -5.41 -4.54
CA PRO A 35 -15.29 -5.97 -4.12
C PRO A 35 -14.76 -5.26 -2.88
N ALA A 36 -14.16 -6.00 -1.96
CA ALA A 36 -13.50 -5.42 -0.79
C ALA A 36 -12.05 -5.09 -1.14
N ILE A 37 -11.81 -3.84 -1.51
CA ILE A 37 -10.49 -3.35 -1.94
C ILE A 37 -9.89 -2.48 -0.84
N HIS A 38 -8.63 -2.74 -0.50
CA HIS A 38 -7.88 -1.96 0.49
C HIS A 38 -6.47 -1.67 -0.02
N TYR A 39 -5.96 -0.47 0.21
CA TYR A 39 -4.64 -0.07 -0.22
C TYR A 39 -3.68 0.08 0.96
N LEU A 40 -2.48 -0.48 0.83
CA LEU A 40 -1.38 -0.33 1.77
C LEU A 40 -0.27 0.51 1.13
N GLY A 41 0.18 1.55 1.83
CA GLY A 41 1.18 2.48 1.29
C GLY A 41 2.07 3.09 2.37
N GLY A 42 3.10 3.80 1.96
CA GLY A 42 3.99 4.50 2.89
C GLY A 42 3.33 5.74 3.50
N THR A 43 3.71 6.08 4.73
CA THR A 43 3.22 7.29 5.43
C THR A 43 3.65 8.61 4.79
N SER A 44 4.75 8.60 4.02
CA SER A 44 5.39 9.82 3.49
C SER A 44 5.45 9.88 1.97
N GLY A 45 4.82 8.93 1.28
CA GLY A 45 4.78 8.89 -0.17
C GLY A 45 3.51 9.55 -0.73
N PRO A 46 3.50 9.90 -2.03
CA PRO A 46 2.34 10.51 -2.68
C PRO A 46 1.07 9.64 -2.60
N GLU A 47 1.21 8.33 -2.38
CA GLU A 47 0.11 7.41 -2.15
C GLU A 47 -0.77 7.77 -0.95
N ALA A 48 -0.19 8.38 0.10
CA ALA A 48 -0.93 8.76 1.31
C ALA A 48 -1.96 9.87 1.05
N THR A 49 -1.81 10.61 -0.04
CA THR A 49 -2.75 11.67 -0.46
C THR A 49 -3.60 11.22 -1.63
N ILE A 50 -2.99 10.62 -2.66
CA ILE A 50 -3.68 10.26 -3.90
C ILE A 50 -4.72 9.16 -3.65
N VAL A 51 -4.38 8.11 -2.92
CA VAL A 51 -5.26 6.94 -2.79
C VAL A 51 -6.54 7.26 -1.99
N PRO A 52 -6.48 7.97 -0.85
CA PRO A 52 -7.70 8.39 -0.16
C PRO A 52 -8.56 9.35 -1.00
N ALA A 53 -7.96 10.22 -1.81
CA ALA A 53 -8.69 11.14 -2.69
C ALA A 53 -9.53 10.42 -3.75
N GLU A 54 -9.09 9.23 -4.18
CA GLU A 54 -9.82 8.35 -5.11
C GLU A 54 -10.89 7.46 -4.42
N GLY A 55 -11.13 7.70 -3.12
CA GLY A 55 -12.16 6.99 -2.35
C GLY A 55 -11.84 5.51 -2.11
N LEU A 56 -10.56 5.14 -2.02
CA LEU A 56 -10.12 3.81 -1.60
C LEU A 56 -9.72 3.81 -0.12
N PRO A 57 -10.13 2.77 0.65
CA PRO A 57 -9.59 2.53 1.98
C PRO A 57 -8.06 2.45 1.95
N PHE A 58 -7.40 3.18 2.85
CA PHE A 58 -5.95 3.28 2.88
C PHE A 58 -5.41 3.04 4.29
N THR A 59 -4.37 2.21 4.40
CA THR A 59 -3.58 2.08 5.63
C THR A 59 -2.14 2.49 5.37
N ALA A 60 -1.70 3.50 6.10
CA ALA A 60 -0.34 3.98 6.08
C ALA A 60 0.56 3.06 6.92
N LEU A 61 1.62 2.54 6.31
CA LEU A 61 2.65 1.74 6.96
C LEU A 61 3.94 2.54 7.06
N THR A 62 4.65 2.41 8.19
CA THR A 62 5.98 3.01 8.33
C THR A 62 6.98 2.21 7.50
N THR A 63 7.31 2.69 6.30
CA THR A 63 8.25 2.04 5.38
C THR A 63 9.46 2.94 5.14
N ARG A 64 10.65 2.34 4.96
CA ARG A 64 11.89 3.05 4.60
C ARG A 64 12.54 2.38 3.41
N LYS A 65 13.08 3.18 2.48
CA LYS A 65 13.88 2.67 1.36
C LYS A 65 15.18 2.07 1.91
N VAL A 66 15.42 0.80 1.65
CA VAL A 66 16.69 0.15 1.95
C VAL A 66 17.70 0.61 0.91
N ARG A 67 18.55 1.60 1.25
CA ARG A 67 19.43 2.27 0.26
C ARG A 67 20.81 1.62 0.05
N ARG A 68 21.25 0.68 0.91
CA ARG A 68 22.42 -0.22 0.75
C ARG A 68 22.60 -1.06 2.03
N LEU A 69 23.17 -2.27 1.95
CA LEU A 69 23.33 -3.19 3.09
C LEU A 69 24.41 -2.79 4.12
N ALA A 70 25.27 -1.80 3.82
CA ALA A 70 26.43 -1.45 4.65
C ALA A 70 26.42 0.03 5.10
N SER A 71 25.28 0.53 5.59
CA SER A 71 25.13 1.88 6.16
C SER A 71 24.42 1.80 7.52
N PRO A 72 24.64 2.72 8.47
CA PRO A 72 23.81 2.87 9.67
C PRO A 72 22.30 2.92 9.37
N ASP A 73 21.91 3.34 8.17
CA ASP A 73 20.52 3.32 7.67
C ASP A 73 19.91 1.92 7.64
N THR A 74 20.72 0.86 7.53
CA THR A 74 20.26 -0.53 7.54
C THR A 74 19.65 -0.91 8.89
N LEU A 75 20.22 -0.41 10.01
CA LEU A 75 19.66 -0.64 11.34
C LEU A 75 18.30 0.04 11.49
N PHE A 76 18.19 1.28 11.01
CA PHE A 76 16.92 2.01 11.00
C PHE A 76 15.87 1.38 10.07
N ALA A 77 16.29 0.77 8.97
CA ALA A 77 15.40 0.01 8.10
C ALA A 77 14.91 -1.28 8.77
N ALA A 78 15.79 -2.00 9.48
CA ALA A 78 15.40 -3.19 10.24
C ALA A 78 14.38 -2.86 11.34
N LEU A 79 14.57 -1.76 12.07
CA LEU A 79 13.60 -1.28 13.06
C LEU A 79 12.25 -0.91 12.43
N ALA A 80 12.27 -0.22 11.28
CA ALA A 80 11.06 0.10 10.55
C ALA A 80 10.33 -1.17 10.08
N LEU A 81 11.06 -2.19 9.63
CA LEU A 81 10.51 -3.49 9.23
C LEU A 81 9.82 -4.20 10.40
N VAL A 82 10.47 -4.28 11.56
CA VAL A 82 9.89 -4.91 12.77
C VAL A 82 8.63 -4.18 13.20
N LYS A 83 8.64 -2.83 13.19
CA LYS A 83 7.47 -2.01 13.52
C LYS A 83 6.34 -2.23 12.49
N GLY A 84 6.65 -2.24 11.20
CA GLY A 84 5.69 -2.48 10.13
C GLY A 84 5.05 -3.88 10.24
N TYR A 85 5.85 -4.90 10.57
CA TYR A 85 5.34 -6.25 10.82
C TYR A 85 4.41 -6.30 12.04
N ALA A 86 4.75 -5.62 13.13
CA ALA A 86 3.89 -5.53 14.31
C ALA A 86 2.58 -4.78 14.01
N GLN A 87 2.61 -3.75 13.16
CA GLN A 87 1.41 -3.05 12.68
C GLN A 87 0.53 -3.96 11.81
N ALA A 88 1.12 -4.77 10.93
CA ALA A 88 0.38 -5.69 10.06
C ALA A 88 -0.27 -6.86 10.80
N ARG A 89 0.21 -7.19 12.01
CA ARG A 89 -0.34 -8.24 12.87
C ARG A 89 -1.53 -7.79 13.72
N ARG A 90 -1.80 -6.49 13.80
CA ARG A 90 -2.94 -5.92 14.52
C ARG A 90 -4.07 -5.63 13.54
#